data_AF-A0A2E5U044-F1
#
_entry.id   AF-A0A2E5U044-F1
#
_cell.length_a   1.000
_cell.length_b   1.000
_cell.length_c   1.000
_cell.angle_alpha   90.00
_cell.angle_beta   90.00
_cell.angle_gamma   90.00
#
_symmetry.space_group_name_H-M   'P 1'
#
loop_
_entity.id
_entity.type
_entity.pdbx_description
1 polymer ?
#
loop_
_entity_poly.entity_id
_entity_poly.type
_entity_poly.pdbx_seq_one_letter_code
_entity_poly.pdbx_strand_id
1 'polypeptide(L)' 'MSRPNWYSEHPSACTCSNCEIKRSIENQNGKIGRNEKCPCGSKKKYKKCHGN' A
#
# COMPACT_ATOMS: atom_id res chain seq x y z
N MET A 1 -6.72 15.25 -26.01
CA MET A 1 -7.24 14.05 -25.31
C MET A 1 -6.75 14.08 -23.88
N SER A 2 -7.67 14.39 -22.97
CA SER A 2 -7.44 14.61 -21.54
C SER A 2 -6.82 13.36 -20.92
N ARG A 3 -5.63 13.50 -20.33
CA ARG A 3 -4.95 12.43 -19.59
C ARG A 3 -5.86 12.03 -18.43
N PRO A 4 -6.43 10.81 -18.39
CA PRO A 4 -7.33 10.47 -17.31
C PRO A 4 -6.54 10.44 -16.00
N ASN A 5 -7.10 11.17 -15.04
CA ASN A 5 -6.75 11.20 -13.62
C ASN A 5 -6.56 9.76 -13.08
N TRP A 6 -5.46 9.54 -12.35
CA TRP A 6 -4.91 8.26 -11.94
C TRP A 6 -5.75 7.42 -10.94
N TYR A 7 -7.03 7.74 -10.72
CA TYR A 7 -7.76 7.22 -9.56
C TYR A 7 -8.86 6.18 -9.79
N SER A 8 -9.24 5.79 -11.01
CA SER A 8 -10.44 4.93 -11.12
C SER A 8 -10.21 3.46 -11.40
N GLU A 9 -9.17 3.02 -12.13
CA GLU A 9 -9.01 1.58 -12.43
C GLU A 9 -7.52 1.19 -12.50
N HIS A 10 -6.94 0.86 -11.35
CA HIS A 10 -5.67 0.14 -11.33
C HIS A 10 -5.96 -1.35 -11.56
N PRO A 11 -5.62 -1.93 -12.73
CA PRO A 11 -5.83 -3.35 -12.96
C PRO A 11 -5.03 -4.17 -11.93
N SER A 12 -5.50 -5.35 -11.55
CA SER A 12 -4.81 -6.21 -10.57
C SER A 12 -3.36 -6.57 -10.96
N ALA A 13 -3.02 -6.43 -12.24
CA ALA A 13 -1.68 -6.60 -12.81
C ALA A 13 -0.80 -5.33 -12.76
N CYS A 14 -1.24 -4.25 -12.11
CA CYS A 14 -0.47 -3.01 -12.05
C CYS A 14 0.89 -3.23 -11.34
N THR A 15 1.96 -2.79 -11.98
CA THR A 15 3.36 -2.88 -11.51
C THR A 15 3.88 -1.58 -10.92
N CYS A 16 3.01 -0.61 -10.64
CA CYS A 16 3.46 0.65 -10.03
C CYS A 16 4.00 0.39 -8.61
N SER A 17 4.98 1.19 -8.18
CA SER A 17 5.65 1.01 -6.88
C SER A 17 4.67 1.02 -5.71
N ASN A 18 3.58 1.79 -5.80
CA ASN A 18 2.55 1.81 -4.76
C ASN A 18 1.76 0.48 -4.68
N CYS A 19 1.44 -0.15 -5.81
CA CYS A 19 0.78 -1.46 -5.84
C CYS A 19 1.72 -2.57 -5.37
N GLU A 20 3.00 -2.50 -5.72
CA GLU A 20 4.01 -3.47 -5.27
C GLU A 20 4.22 -3.40 -3.76
N ILE A 21 4.30 -2.19 -3.19
CA ILE A 21 4.35 -1.98 -1.74
C ILE A 21 3.09 -2.55 -1.09
N LYS A 22 1.89 -2.23 -1.61
CA LYS A 22 0.64 -2.77 -1.05
C LYS A 22 0.61 -4.31 -1.04
N ARG A 23 0.98 -4.95 -2.15
CA ARG A 23 1.03 -6.42 -2.27
C ARG A 23 2.09 -7.04 -1.35
N SER A 24 3.25 -6.41 -1.24
CA SER A 24 4.32 -6.83 -0.33
C SER A 24 3.84 -6.77 1.13
N ILE A 25 3.12 -5.71 1.49
CA ILE A 25 2.52 -5.56 2.83
C ILE A 25 1.47 -6.64 3.07
N GLU A 26 0.55 -6.90 2.13
CA GLU A 26 -0.46 -7.96 2.26
C GLU A 26 0.18 -9.35 2.44
N ASN A 27 1.23 -9.66 1.68
CA ASN A 27 1.99 -10.90 1.82
C ASN A 27 2.78 -10.97 3.14
N GLN A 28 3.26 -9.85 3.66
CA GLN A 28 3.91 -9.76 4.98
C GLN A 28 2.90 -9.60 6.13
N ASN A 29 1.61 -9.43 5.84
CA ASN A 29 0.53 -9.25 6.81
C ASN A 29 0.13 -10.58 7.48
N GLY A 30 1.11 -11.42 7.83
CA GLY A 30 0.95 -12.31 8.97
C GLY A 30 0.71 -11.46 10.21
N LYS A 31 -0.56 -11.12 10.47
CA LYS A 31 -1.04 -10.34 11.63
C LYS A 31 -0.13 -9.16 12.03
N ILE A 32 0.16 -8.22 11.13
CA ILE A 32 0.84 -7.00 11.58
C ILE A 32 -0.11 -6.20 12.48
N GLY A 33 0.28 -5.97 13.72
CA GLY A 33 -0.56 -5.26 14.68
C GLY A 33 -0.78 -3.81 14.24
N ARG A 34 -1.99 -3.25 14.44
CA ARG A 34 -2.32 -1.86 14.04
C ARG A 34 -1.35 -0.81 14.61
N ASN A 35 -0.70 -1.09 15.74
CA ASN A 35 0.27 -0.21 16.41
C ASN A 35 1.73 -0.46 16.01
N GLU A 36 2.04 -1.53 15.28
CA GLU A 36 3.40 -1.89 14.84
C GLU A 36 3.94 -0.88 13.84
N LYS A 37 5.26 -0.86 13.64
CA LYS A 37 5.88 0.00 12.63
C LYS A 37 5.44 -0.43 11.23
N CYS A 38 5.14 0.55 10.37
CA CYS A 38 4.80 0.28 8.99
C CYS A 38 6.00 -0.34 8.25
N PRO A 39 5.83 -1.49 7.58
CA PRO A 39 6.88 -2.14 6.78
C PRO A 39 7.26 -1.34 5.52
N CYS A 40 6.49 -0.31 5.17
CA CYS A 40 6.77 0.66 4.11
C CYS A 40 7.98 1.58 4.38
N GLY A 41 8.79 1.35 5.42
CA GLY A 41 9.95 2.17 5.77
C GLY A 41 9.63 3.56 6.35
N SER A 42 8.35 3.94 6.43
CA SER A 42 7.93 5.29 6.85
C SER A 42 8.07 5.58 8.35
N LYS A 43 8.54 4.61 9.17
CA LYS A 43 8.68 4.67 10.65
C LYS A 43 7.40 5.03 11.44
N LYS A 44 6.30 5.34 10.76
CA LYS A 44 4.97 5.59 11.32
C LYS A 44 4.31 4.26 11.72
N LYS A 45 3.40 4.30 12.70
CA LYS A 45 2.57 3.14 13.07
C LYS A 45 1.73 2.71 11.86
N TYR A 46 1.48 1.41 11.72
CA TYR A 46 0.71 0.83 10.62
C TYR A 46 -0.63 1.54 10.43
N LYS A 47 -1.38 1.76 11.53
CA LYS A 47 -2.64 2.52 11.54
C LYS A 47 -2.58 3.96 11.06
N LYS A 48 -1.40 4.59 11.06
CA LYS A 48 -1.18 5.98 10.65
C LYS A 48 -0.55 6.09 9.26
N CYS A 49 -0.43 4.97 8.54
CA CYS A 49 0.24 4.93 7.26
C CYS A 49 -0.57 4.13 6.23
N HIS A 50 -0.55 2.81 6.33
CA HIS A 50 -1.18 1.91 5.35
C HIS A 50 -2.33 1.08 5.94
N GLY A 51 -2.54 1.12 7.26
CA GLY A 51 -3.61 0.42 7.97
C GLY A 51 -4.80 1.31 8.30
N ASN A 52 -5.34 2.01 7.30
CA ASN A 52 -6.63 2.69 7.42
C ASN A 52 -7.68 1.71 7.95
#